data_AF-A0A378KXV7-F1
#
_entry.id   AF-A0A378KXV7-F1
#
_cell.length_a   1.000
_cell.length_b   1.000
_cell.length_c   1.000
_cell.angle_alpha   90.00
_cell.angle_beta   90.00
_cell.angle_gamma   90.00
#
_symmetry.space_group_name_H-M   'P 1'
#
loop_
_entity.id
_entity.type
_entity.pdbx_description
1 polymer ?
#
loop_
_entity_poly.entity_id
_entity_poly.type
_entity_poly.pdbx_seq_one_letter_code
_entity_poly.pdbx_strand_id
1 'polypeptide(L)'
;MFFTSWDKYQQKQLLTPLENEIVQVILVHPEYHKILEQRSKFQEQAYYPELGETNPFLHMGLHLAVREQISTDRPNGISAVYNALVNKYKDALAVEHLIMDQLAECLWLSQKNNVPPDEQHYLNALSGYIDDYKLR
;
A
#
# COMPACT_ATOMS: atom_id res chain seq x y z
N MET A 1 1.20 -10.91 12.09
CA MET A 1 0.65 -11.17 10.74
C MET A 1 1.76 -11.28 9.71
N PHE A 2 2.47 -10.21 9.32
CA PHE A 2 3.55 -10.29 8.31
C PHE A 2 4.57 -11.42 8.51
N PHE A 3 5.24 -11.47 9.68
CA PHE A 3 6.21 -12.52 9.99
C PHE A 3 5.62 -13.93 9.90
N THR A 4 4.43 -14.13 10.46
CA THR A 4 3.76 -15.43 10.50
C THR A 4 3.28 -15.86 9.11
N SER A 5 2.79 -14.93 8.28
CA SER A 5 2.40 -15.20 6.89
C SER A 5 3.61 -15.58 6.04
N TRP A 6 4.73 -14.86 6.20
CA TRP A 6 5.98 -15.18 5.51
C TRP A 6 6.54 -16.54 5.89
N ASP A 7 6.58 -16.85 7.20
CA ASP A 7 7.03 -18.14 7.71
C ASP A 7 6.18 -19.31 7.17
N LYS A 8 4.85 -19.16 7.20
CA LYS A 8 3.93 -20.14 6.61
C LYS A 8 4.20 -20.36 5.12
N TYR A 9 4.41 -19.28 4.36
CA TYR A 9 4.72 -19.36 2.93
C TYR A 9 6.03 -20.11 2.67
N GLN A 10 7.10 -19.78 3.39
CA GLN A 10 8.40 -20.44 3.28
C GLN A 10 8.30 -21.94 3.59
N GLN A 11 7.47 -22.31 4.56
CA GLN A 11 7.20 -23.71 4.93
C GLN A 11 6.14 -24.39 4.05
N LYS A 12 5.64 -23.73 3.01
CA LYS A 12 4.57 -24.23 2.11
C LYS A 12 3.30 -24.67 2.86
N GLN A 13 2.99 -24.01 3.96
CA GLN A 13 1.77 -24.25 4.72
C GLN A 13 0.56 -23.60 4.03
N LEU A 14 -0.65 -24.06 4.40
CA LEU A 14 -1.89 -23.44 3.93
C LEU A 14 -1.99 -22.00 4.44
N LEU A 15 -2.24 -21.09 3.50
CA LEU A 15 -2.45 -19.66 3.75
C LEU A 15 -3.94 -19.34 3.69
N THR A 16 -4.41 -18.56 4.66
CA THR A 16 -5.73 -17.90 4.57
C THR A 16 -5.75 -16.87 3.42
N PRO A 17 -6.92 -16.38 2.97
CA PRO A 17 -6.98 -15.36 1.92
C PRO A 17 -6.15 -14.10 2.25
N LEU A 18 -6.25 -13.59 3.49
CA LEU A 18 -5.46 -12.45 3.93
C LEU A 18 -3.95 -12.75 3.97
N GLU A 19 -3.56 -13.95 4.41
CA GLU A 19 -2.14 -14.35 4.41
C GLU A 19 -1.59 -14.47 2.99
N ASN A 20 -2.41 -14.89 2.02
CA ASN A 20 -2.01 -14.88 0.61
C ASN A 20 -1.75 -13.45 0.12
N GLU A 21 -2.64 -12.50 0.40
CA GLU A 21 -2.43 -11.09 0.01
C GLU A 21 -1.16 -10.51 0.64
N ILE A 22 -0.95 -10.76 1.93
CA ILE A 22 0.28 -10.37 2.63
C ILE A 22 1.51 -10.93 1.92
N VAL A 23 1.49 -12.22 1.56
CA VAL A 23 2.62 -12.87 0.89
C VAL A 23 2.85 -12.29 -0.51
N GLN A 24 1.80 -11.98 -1.28
CA GLN A 24 1.95 -11.34 -2.59
C GLN A 24 2.62 -9.97 -2.48
N VAL A 25 2.27 -9.17 -1.47
CA VAL A 25 2.98 -7.91 -1.17
C VAL A 25 4.45 -8.20 -0.83
N ILE A 26 4.72 -9.14 0.08
CA ILE A 26 6.11 -9.46 0.46
C ILE A 26 6.94 -9.90 -0.76
N LEU A 27 6.38 -10.71 -1.67
CA LEU A 27 7.11 -11.20 -2.84
C LEU A 27 7.55 -10.10 -3.79
N VAL A 28 6.78 -9.01 -3.93
CA VAL A 28 7.15 -7.87 -4.76
C VAL A 28 8.08 -6.86 -4.06
N HIS A 29 8.35 -7.07 -2.76
CA HIS A 29 9.27 -6.26 -1.93
C HIS A 29 10.43 -7.08 -1.33
N PRO A 30 11.40 -7.52 -2.16
CA PRO A 30 12.56 -8.29 -1.69
C PRO A 30 13.40 -7.58 -0.62
N GLU A 31 13.38 -6.24 -0.58
CA GLU A 31 14.05 -5.41 0.43
C GLU A 31 13.59 -5.71 1.86
N TYR A 32 12.37 -6.24 2.05
CA TYR A 32 11.81 -6.55 3.36
C TYR A 32 11.98 -8.00 3.77
N HIS A 33 12.45 -8.89 2.88
CA HIS A 33 12.60 -10.33 3.19
C HIS A 33 13.53 -10.56 4.38
N LYS A 34 14.68 -9.87 4.41
CA LYS A 34 15.65 -9.98 5.51
C LYS A 34 15.07 -9.55 6.86
N ILE A 35 14.22 -8.53 6.86
CA ILE A 35 13.53 -8.06 8.07
C ILE A 35 12.59 -9.16 8.58
N LEU A 36 11.83 -9.77 7.66
CA LEU A 36 10.84 -10.81 7.97
C LEU A 36 11.48 -12.15 8.37
N GLU A 37 12.67 -12.47 7.89
CA GLU A 37 13.45 -13.65 8.31
C GLU A 37 14.02 -13.49 9.73
N GLN A 38 14.22 -12.26 10.20
CA GLN A 38 14.84 -11.95 11.49
C GLN A 38 13.81 -11.50 12.52
N ARG A 39 12.73 -12.28 12.67
CA ARG A 39 11.59 -11.95 13.56
C ARG A 39 12.00 -11.52 14.97
N SER A 40 12.89 -12.27 15.63
CA SER A 40 13.33 -11.97 17.00
C SER A 40 14.01 -10.60 17.14
N LYS A 41 14.57 -10.07 16.05
CA LYS A 41 15.25 -8.77 16.04
C LYS A 41 14.30 -7.62 15.71
N PHE A 42 13.42 -7.81 14.73
CA PHE A 42 12.64 -6.71 14.15
C PHE A 42 11.19 -6.64 14.63
N GLN A 43 10.68 -7.65 15.34
CA GLN A 43 9.29 -7.66 15.80
C GLN A 43 8.96 -6.50 16.75
N GLU A 44 9.92 -6.11 17.59
CA GLU A 44 9.77 -5.04 18.59
C GLU A 44 10.54 -3.76 18.23
N GLN A 45 11.08 -3.70 17.01
CA GLN A 45 11.77 -2.50 16.55
C GLN A 45 10.78 -1.35 16.38
N ALA A 46 11.08 -0.23 17.04
CA ALA A 46 10.38 1.02 16.82
C ALA A 46 10.89 1.69 15.53
N TYR A 47 9.96 2.18 14.71
CA TYR A 47 10.25 2.96 13.52
C TYR A 47 9.79 4.39 13.76
N TYR A 48 10.73 5.32 13.66
CA TYR A 48 10.54 6.73 13.96
C TYR A 48 10.68 7.53 12.67
N PRO A 49 9.70 8.37 12.30
CA PRO A 49 9.77 9.18 11.08
C PRO A 49 11.04 10.05 11.01
N GLU A 50 11.59 10.48 12.15
CA GLU A 50 12.78 11.32 12.25
C GLU A 50 14.06 10.64 11.75
N LEU A 51 14.07 9.31 11.64
CA LEU A 51 15.21 8.55 11.12
C LEU A 51 15.26 8.54 9.59
N GLY A 52 14.22 9.05 8.91
CA GLY A 52 14.12 9.03 7.44
C GLY A 52 13.95 7.63 6.85
N GLU A 53 13.84 6.60 7.68
CA GLU A 53 13.63 5.21 7.25
C GLU A 53 12.14 4.95 7.02
N THR A 54 11.80 4.39 5.86
CA THR A 54 10.46 3.89 5.59
C THR A 54 10.14 2.72 6.52
N ASN A 55 9.06 2.83 7.31
CA ASN A 55 8.58 1.71 8.11
C ASN A 55 8.05 0.60 7.18
N PRO A 56 8.69 -0.59 7.12
CA PRO A 56 8.33 -1.66 6.19
C PRO A 56 6.92 -2.20 6.45
N PHE A 57 6.47 -2.22 7.70
CA PHE A 57 5.16 -2.72 8.07
C PHE A 57 4.05 -1.73 7.71
N LEU A 58 4.31 -0.44 7.85
CA LEU A 58 3.40 0.60 7.39
C LEU A 58 3.28 0.54 5.85
N HIS A 59 4.42 0.47 5.15
CA HIS A 59 4.46 0.38 3.70
C HIS A 59 3.68 -0.83 3.18
N MET A 60 3.99 -2.03 3.67
CA MET A 60 3.26 -3.24 3.27
C MET A 60 1.77 -3.18 3.67
N GLY A 61 1.44 -2.55 4.80
CA GLY A 61 0.06 -2.33 5.23
C GLY A 61 -0.71 -1.40 4.28
N LEU A 62 -0.06 -0.38 3.73
CA LEU A 62 -0.67 0.53 2.75
C LEU A 62 -0.99 -0.18 1.43
N HIS A 63 -0.16 -1.12 0.96
CA HIS A 63 -0.52 -1.97 -0.19
C HIS A 63 -1.82 -2.74 0.08
N LEU A 64 -1.94 -3.37 1.25
CA LEU A 64 -3.14 -4.13 1.61
C LEU A 64 -4.38 -3.23 1.66
N ALA A 65 -4.25 -2.03 2.23
CA ALA A 65 -5.33 -1.05 2.27
C ALA A 65 -5.75 -0.63 0.84
N VAL A 66 -4.79 -0.32 -0.04
CA VAL A 66 -5.07 0.05 -1.44
C VAL A 66 -5.75 -1.09 -2.20
N ARG A 67 -5.29 -2.33 -2.04
CA ARG A 67 -5.94 -3.50 -2.66
C ARG A 67 -7.35 -3.73 -2.14
N GLU A 68 -7.59 -3.50 -0.85
CA GLU A 68 -8.94 -3.53 -0.28
C GLU A 68 -9.81 -2.41 -0.87
N GLN A 69 -9.31 -1.18 -0.97
CA GLN A 69 -10.02 -0.06 -1.61
C GLN A 69 -10.43 -0.41 -3.04
N ILE A 70 -9.50 -0.95 -3.84
CA ILE A 70 -9.74 -1.35 -5.23
C ILE A 70 -10.74 -2.51 -5.32
N SER A 71 -10.61 -3.54 -4.47
CA SER A 71 -11.49 -4.71 -4.54
C SER A 71 -12.92 -4.42 -4.05
N THR A 72 -13.07 -3.48 -3.12
CA THR A 72 -14.37 -3.10 -2.54
C THR A 72 -15.00 -1.87 -3.22
N ASP A 73 -14.29 -1.25 -4.17
CA ASP A 73 -14.63 0.05 -4.78
C ASP A 73 -14.97 1.10 -3.71
N ARG A 74 -14.06 1.26 -2.74
CA ARG A 74 -14.18 2.23 -1.65
C ARG A 74 -12.89 3.03 -1.52
N PRO A 75 -12.90 4.34 -1.83
CA PRO A 75 -14.06 5.14 -2.20
C PRO A 75 -14.64 4.75 -3.57
N ASN A 76 -15.93 4.99 -3.77
CA ASN A 76 -16.62 4.62 -5.01
C ASN A 76 -15.96 5.27 -6.24
N GLY A 77 -15.60 4.46 -7.23
CA GLY A 77 -14.88 4.87 -8.44
C GLY A 77 -13.37 4.59 -8.41
N ILE A 78 -12.79 4.23 -7.26
CA ILE A 78 -11.36 3.93 -7.15
C ILE A 78 -10.95 2.76 -8.05
N SER A 79 -11.80 1.74 -8.22
CA SER A 79 -11.48 0.59 -9.08
C SER A 79 -11.37 1.01 -10.55
N ALA A 80 -12.23 1.92 -11.00
CA ALA A 80 -12.19 2.45 -12.36
C ALA A 80 -10.94 3.31 -12.60
N VAL A 81 -10.60 4.16 -11.63
CA VAL A 81 -9.38 4.99 -11.65
C VAL A 81 -8.13 4.10 -11.68
N TYR A 82 -8.04 3.09 -10.83
CA TYR A 82 -6.95 2.12 -10.83
C TYR A 82 -6.78 1.45 -12.20
N ASN A 83 -7.86 0.92 -12.78
CA ASN A 83 -7.81 0.27 -14.08
C ASN A 83 -7.34 1.22 -15.20
N ALA A 84 -7.76 2.48 -15.17
CA ALA A 84 -7.30 3.49 -16.12
C ALA A 84 -5.80 3.80 -15.95
N LEU A 85 -5.31 3.93 -14.71
CA LEU A 85 -3.91 4.14 -14.40
C LEU A 85 -3.05 2.93 -14.84
N VAL A 86 -3.45 1.70 -14.52
CA VAL A 86 -2.72 0.49 -14.97
C VAL A 86 -2.69 0.41 -16.50
N ASN A 87 -3.80 0.76 -17.16
CA ASN A 87 -3.84 0.81 -18.61
C ASN A 87 -2.88 1.86 -19.21
N LYS A 88 -2.65 2.99 -18.50
CA LYS A 88 -1.71 4.03 -18.93
C LYS A 88 -0.25 3.66 -18.65
N TYR A 89 0.06 3.30 -17.41
CA TYR A 89 1.44 3.07 -16.96
C TYR A 89 1.99 1.68 -17.26
N LYS A 90 1.11 0.70 -17.55
CA LYS A 90 1.46 -0.71 -17.83
C LYS A 90 2.28 -1.39 -16.73
N ASP A 91 2.18 -0.88 -15.50
CA ASP A 91 2.84 -1.41 -14.32
C ASP A 91 1.89 -1.30 -13.12
N ALA A 92 1.39 -2.44 -12.66
CA ALA A 92 0.44 -2.49 -11.56
C ALA A 92 1.09 -2.09 -10.22
N LEU A 93 2.35 -2.47 -9.99
CA LEU A 93 3.04 -2.16 -8.74
C LEU A 93 3.36 -0.67 -8.64
N ALA A 94 3.82 -0.07 -9.75
CA ALA A 94 4.02 1.38 -9.80
C ALA A 94 2.72 2.16 -9.57
N VAL A 95 1.59 1.66 -10.08
CA VAL A 95 0.28 2.27 -9.83
C VAL A 95 -0.17 2.06 -8.38
N GLU A 96 0.07 0.89 -7.77
CA GLU A 96 -0.19 0.68 -6.33
C GLU A 96 0.59 1.71 -5.50
N HIS A 97 1.89 1.92 -5.76
CA HIS A 97 2.69 2.94 -5.08
C HIS A 97 2.14 4.36 -5.27
N LEU A 98 1.78 4.74 -6.52
CA LEU A 98 1.19 6.04 -6.81
C LEU A 98 -0.09 6.27 -5.99
N ILE A 99 -0.95 5.25 -5.89
CA ILE A 99 -2.17 5.32 -5.10
C ILE A 99 -1.85 5.44 -3.61
N MET A 100 -0.86 4.70 -3.11
CA MET A 100 -0.40 4.79 -1.72
C MET A 100 0.08 6.19 -1.35
N ASP A 101 0.82 6.86 -2.24
CA ASP A 101 1.29 8.24 -2.00
C ASP A 101 0.11 9.20 -1.82
N GLN A 102 -0.91 9.09 -2.67
CA GLN A 102 -2.11 9.91 -2.58
C GLN A 102 -2.98 9.54 -1.37
N LEU A 103 -3.01 8.27 -0.97
CA LEU A 103 -3.66 7.82 0.25
C LEU A 103 -2.98 8.40 1.49
N ALA A 104 -1.64 8.37 1.54
CA ALA A 104 -0.87 8.93 2.64
C ALA A 104 -1.10 10.44 2.77
N GLU A 105 -1.12 11.18 1.65
CA GLU A 105 -1.44 12.61 1.62
C GLU A 105 -2.87 12.88 2.12
N CYS A 106 -3.86 12.10 1.68
CA CYS A 106 -5.25 12.21 2.13
C CYS A 106 -5.39 12.01 3.65
N LEU A 107 -4.75 10.98 4.20
CA LEU A 107 -4.75 10.68 5.63
C LEU A 107 -4.02 11.77 6.43
N TRP A 108 -2.90 12.29 5.91
CA TRP A 108 -2.17 13.38 6.54
C TRP A 108 -2.99 14.68 6.58
N LEU A 109 -3.66 15.04 5.48
CA LEU A 109 -4.54 16.21 5.42
C LEU A 109 -5.73 16.07 6.40
N SER A 110 -6.33 14.88 6.48
CA SER A 110 -7.38 14.56 7.43
C SER A 110 -6.91 14.77 8.87
N GLN A 111 -5.75 14.18 9.22
CA GLN A 111 -5.19 14.30 10.57
C GLN A 111 -4.81 15.74 10.91
N LYS A 112 -4.12 16.44 10.01
CA LYS A 112 -3.65 17.82 10.20
C LYS A 112 -4.80 18.80 10.42
N ASN A 113 -5.89 18.65 9.66
CA ASN A 113 -7.03 19.55 9.71
C ASN A 113 -8.12 19.08 10.68
N ASN A 114 -7.96 17.90 11.29
CA ASN A 114 -8.93 17.27 12.19
C ASN A 114 -10.33 17.13 11.56
N VAL A 115 -10.35 16.68 10.30
CA VAL A 115 -11.57 16.41 9.52
C VAL A 115 -11.52 15.00 8.93
N PRO A 116 -12.66 14.37 8.58
CA PRO A 116 -12.66 13.09 7.88
C PRO A 116 -11.85 13.14 6.56
N PRO A 117 -11.29 12.02 6.09
CA PRO A 117 -10.63 11.95 4.78
C PRO A 117 -11.56 12.42 3.65
N ASP A 118 -11.05 13.29 2.78
CA ASP A 118 -11.78 13.77 1.61
C ASP A 118 -11.57 12.78 0.45
N GLU A 119 -12.49 11.83 0.35
CA GLU A 119 -12.50 10.79 -0.69
C GLU A 119 -12.58 11.37 -2.10
N GLN A 120 -13.33 12.46 -2.30
CA GLN A 120 -13.48 13.09 -3.60
C GLN A 120 -12.19 13.79 -4.03
N HIS A 121 -11.53 14.48 -3.09
CA HIS A 121 -10.22 15.07 -3.34
C HIS A 121 -9.19 14.00 -3.71
N TYR A 122 -9.16 12.89 -2.97
CA TYR A 122 -8.29 11.75 -3.25
C TYR A 122 -8.51 11.17 -4.66
N LEU A 123 -9.76 10.91 -5.06
CA LEU A 123 -10.09 10.41 -6.40
C LEU A 123 -9.75 11.42 -7.51
N ASN A 124 -9.99 12.71 -7.27
CA ASN A 124 -9.64 13.77 -8.22
C ASN A 124 -8.12 13.89 -8.40
N ALA A 125 -7.35 13.76 -7.31
CA ALA A 125 -5.90 13.80 -7.36
C ALA A 125 -5.35 12.65 -8.20
N LEU A 126 -5.86 11.42 -8.00
CA LEU A 126 -5.51 10.25 -8.81
C LEU A 126 -5.92 10.40 -10.27
N SER A 127 -7.11 10.93 -10.55
CA SER A 127 -7.59 11.15 -11.91
C SER A 127 -6.70 12.13 -12.69
N GLY A 128 -6.07 13.08 -11.99
CA GLY A 128 -5.08 13.98 -12.57
C GLY A 128 -3.81 13.32 -13.12
N TYR A 129 -3.53 12.05 -12.76
CA TYR A 129 -2.44 11.25 -13.34
C TYR A 129 -2.88 10.49 -14.60
N ILE A 130 -4.19 10.38 -14.86
CA ILE A 130 -4.76 9.80 -16.08
C ILE A 130 -4.69 10.84 -17.20
N ASP A 131 -5.11 12.06 -16.90
CA ASP A 131 -5.08 13.18 -17.83
C ASP A 131 -3.66 13.75 -17.93
N ASP A 132 -3.14 14.00 -19.14
CA ASP A 132 -1.75 14.47 -19.38
C ASP A 132 -1.46 15.91 -18.87
N TYR A 133 -2.29 16.46 -17.98
CA TYR A 133 -2.23 17.85 -17.54
C TYR A 133 -1.39 18.12 -16.28
N LYS A 134 -0.78 17.10 -15.67
CA LYS A 134 0.15 17.29 -14.54
C LYS A 134 1.52 16.66 -14.79
N LEU A 135 2.22 17.18 -15.79
CA LEU A 135 3.68 17.25 -15.80
C LEU A 135 4.08 18.72 -15.68
N ARG A 136 4.04 19.27 -14.46
CA ARG A 136 4.77 20.48 -14.07
C ARG A 136 5.19 20.37 -12.61
#